data_AF-A0AAW4B6H3-F1
#
_entry.id   AF-A0AAW4B6H3-F1
#
_cell.length_a   1.000
_cell.length_b   1.000
_cell.length_c   1.000
_cell.angle_alpha   90.00
_cell.angle_beta   90.00
_cell.angle_gamma   90.00
#
_symmetry.space_group_name_H-M   'P 1'
#
loop_
_entity.id
_entity.type
_entity.pdbx_description
1 polymer ?
#
loop_
_entity_poly.entity_id
_entity_poly.type
_entity_poly.pdbx_seq_one_letter_code
_entity_poly.pdbx_strand_id
1 'polypeptide(L)'
;MSDVRLLTLVDNALMEAIQYTDSNLLNVLAFTGKSKRFNEWFKSDADYVKYVKEHDGLFKIFRESGSFNTAKHGDWIVKESGKFFAVYPNALVMHKMKFVAEHDELATLRQQNAELIERLDILLSSYGDNWYDGFMMARKMVSKNTCPSDLSEQEVLVMSEIAEQEWIKSKLDSEI
;
A
#
# COMPACT_ATOMS: atom_id res chain seq x y z
N MET A 1 -15.14 20.57 10.51
CA MET A 1 -14.47 19.41 9.90
C MET A 1 -13.64 19.93 8.75
N SER A 2 -12.34 19.65 8.71
CA SER A 2 -11.42 20.19 7.69
C SER A 2 -11.53 19.39 6.39
N ASP A 3 -11.81 20.05 5.26
CA ASP A 3 -11.90 19.45 3.91
C ASP A 3 -10.55 19.02 3.30
N VAL A 4 -9.53 18.81 4.14
CA VAL A 4 -8.19 18.43 3.71
C VAL A 4 -8.15 16.93 3.47
N ARG A 5 -7.70 16.52 2.29
CA ARG A 5 -7.46 15.12 1.94
C ARG A 5 -5.97 14.85 2.00
N LEU A 6 -5.56 13.88 2.81
CA LEU A 6 -4.22 13.30 2.73
C LEU A 6 -4.15 12.37 1.53
N LEU A 7 -3.08 12.51 0.74
CA LEU A 7 -2.70 11.63 -0.34
C LEU A 7 -1.28 11.16 -0.07
N THR A 8 -1.03 9.86 -0.13
CA THR A 8 0.34 9.32 -0.05
C THR A 8 0.73 8.88 -1.47
N LEU A 9 1.94 9.23 -1.91
CA LEU A 9 2.49 8.87 -3.22
C LEU A 9 3.77 8.04 -3.07
N VAL A 10 4.10 7.28 -4.12
CA VAL A 10 5.39 6.62 -4.40
C VAL A 10 6.54 7.49 -3.90
N ASP A 11 7.49 6.92 -3.17
CA ASP A 11 8.65 7.56 -2.51
C ASP A 11 8.42 8.20 -1.12
N ASN A 12 7.36 7.82 -0.39
CA ASN A 12 7.07 8.28 0.98
C ASN A 12 6.85 9.80 1.14
N ALA A 13 6.58 10.52 0.04
CA ALA A 13 6.27 11.94 0.12
C ALA A 13 4.83 12.14 0.60
N LEU A 14 4.65 12.84 1.73
CA LEU A 14 3.34 13.16 2.26
C LEU A 14 2.71 14.28 1.43
N MET A 15 1.65 13.96 0.68
CA MET A 15 0.91 14.93 -0.11
C MET A 15 -0.39 15.30 0.60
N GLU A 16 -0.71 16.59 0.61
CA GLU A 16 -1.96 17.10 1.17
C GLU A 16 -2.67 17.90 0.10
N ALA A 17 -3.99 17.79 0.03
CA ALA A 17 -4.79 18.51 -0.96
C ALA A 17 -6.03 19.12 -0.31
N ILE A 18 -6.38 20.34 -0.74
CA ILE A 18 -7.63 21.01 -0.39
C ILE A 18 -8.28 21.55 -1.68
N GLN A 19 -9.59 21.35 -1.82
CA GLN A 19 -10.34 21.97 -2.91
C GLN A 19 -10.75 23.39 -2.49
N TYR A 20 -10.53 24.37 -3.34
CA TYR A 20 -10.99 25.73 -3.08
C TYR A 20 -12.48 25.87 -3.45
N THR A 21 -13.29 26.30 -2.48
CA THR A 21 -14.72 26.58 -2.62
C THR A 21 -15.06 27.95 -2.04
N ASP A 22 -16.23 28.50 -2.37
CA ASP A 22 -16.64 29.83 -1.90
C ASP A 22 -16.78 29.92 -0.38
N SER A 23 -17.00 28.79 0.29
CA SER A 23 -17.21 28.71 1.74
C SER A 23 -15.94 28.44 2.54
N ASN A 24 -14.81 28.11 1.90
CA ASN A 24 -13.62 27.63 2.60
C ASN A 24 -12.35 28.45 2.35
N LEU A 25 -12.47 29.67 1.81
CA LEU A 25 -11.33 30.56 1.52
C LEU A 25 -10.35 30.71 2.68
N LEU A 26 -10.82 30.87 3.93
CA LEU A 26 -9.93 31.01 5.09
C LEU A 26 -9.22 29.69 5.44
N ASN A 27 -9.86 28.54 5.21
CA ASN A 27 -9.23 27.24 5.38
C ASN A 27 -8.14 27.04 4.32
N VAL A 28 -8.41 27.45 3.08
CA VAL A 28 -7.43 27.44 1.99
C VAL A 28 -6.26 28.38 2.30
N LEU A 29 -6.52 29.58 2.83
CA LEU A 29 -5.48 30.51 3.25
C LEU A 29 -4.63 29.96 4.40
N ALA A 30 -5.25 29.32 5.39
CA ALA A 30 -4.55 28.64 6.46
C ALA A 30 -3.72 27.47 5.93
N PHE A 31 -4.28 26.73 4.96
CA PHE A 31 -3.59 25.63 4.29
C PHE A 31 -2.36 26.13 3.53
N THR A 32 -2.46 27.16 2.68
CA THR A 32 -1.32 27.65 1.89
C THR A 32 -0.35 28.53 2.67
N GLY A 33 -0.79 29.11 3.78
CA GLY A 33 -0.08 30.15 4.51
C GLY A 33 -0.31 31.55 3.95
N LYS A 34 0.02 32.56 4.77
CA LYS A 34 -0.08 33.99 4.44
C LYS A 34 1.26 34.50 3.88
N SER A 35 1.21 35.43 2.93
CA SER A 35 2.40 36.18 2.49
C SER A 35 2.98 36.99 3.66
N LYS A 36 4.30 37.23 3.68
CA LYS A 36 4.96 38.10 4.67
C LYS A 36 4.37 39.51 4.72
N ARG A 37 3.86 39.97 3.58
CA ARG A 37 3.24 41.31 3.41
C ARG A 37 1.72 41.29 3.54
N PHE A 38 1.12 40.15 3.91
CA PHE A 38 -0.34 40.01 3.97
C PHE A 38 -0.99 41.08 4.85
N ASN A 39 -0.40 41.35 6.04
CA ASN A 39 -0.91 42.35 6.98
C ASN A 39 -0.70 43.81 6.52
N GLU A 40 0.14 44.05 5.52
CA GLU A 40 0.26 45.38 4.87
C GLU A 40 -0.91 45.63 3.91
N TRP A 41 -1.40 44.57 3.27
CA TRP A 41 -2.44 44.64 2.24
C TRP A 41 -3.86 44.51 2.80
N PHE A 42 -4.02 43.69 3.84
CA PHE A 42 -5.31 43.38 4.43
C PHE A 42 -5.25 43.62 5.94
N LYS A 43 -6.14 44.48 6.45
CA LYS A 43 -6.21 44.81 7.88
C LYS A 43 -6.93 43.73 8.69
N SER A 44 -7.73 42.91 8.02
CA SER A 44 -8.48 41.82 8.62
C SER A 44 -8.73 40.68 7.62
N ASP A 45 -9.06 39.50 8.12
CA ASP A 45 -9.48 38.38 7.27
C ASP A 45 -10.80 38.72 6.52
N ALA A 46 -11.67 39.56 7.10
CA ALA A 46 -12.89 40.02 6.45
C ALA A 46 -12.60 40.93 5.23
N ASP A 47 -11.61 41.82 5.33
CA ASP A 47 -11.16 42.64 4.20
C ASP A 47 -10.60 41.76 3.08
N TYR A 48 -9.88 40.70 3.45
CA TYR A 48 -9.33 39.75 2.50
C TYR A 48 -10.43 38.96 1.76
N VAL A 49 -11.41 38.43 2.49
CA VAL A 49 -12.56 37.73 1.90
C VAL A 49 -13.32 38.65 0.94
N LYS A 50 -13.52 39.92 1.35
CA LYS A 50 -14.15 40.93 0.50
C LYS A 50 -13.34 41.17 -0.78
N TYR A 51 -12.02 41.35 -0.67
CA TYR A 51 -11.13 41.55 -1.82
C TYR A 51 -11.23 40.39 -2.82
N VAL A 52 -11.14 39.14 -2.36
CA VAL A 52 -11.20 37.97 -3.23
C VAL A 52 -12.56 37.88 -3.93
N LYS A 53 -13.66 38.22 -3.23
CA LYS A 53 -15.00 38.28 -3.82
C LYS A 53 -15.14 39.36 -4.90
N GLU A 54 -14.51 40.52 -4.71
CA GLU A 54 -14.48 41.62 -5.68
C GLU A 54 -13.59 41.32 -6.91
N HIS A 55 -12.73 40.31 -6.83
CA HIS A 55 -11.82 39.89 -7.90
C HIS A 55 -12.19 38.50 -8.43
N ASP A 56 -13.48 38.27 -8.70
CA ASP A 56 -14.03 37.05 -9.31
C ASP A 56 -13.66 35.74 -8.59
N GLY A 57 -13.43 35.80 -7.28
CA GLY A 57 -13.04 34.62 -6.50
C GLY A 57 -11.61 34.14 -6.82
N LEU A 58 -10.74 35.00 -7.35
CA LEU A 58 -9.36 34.63 -7.66
C LEU A 58 -8.48 34.73 -6.41
N PHE A 59 -7.97 33.58 -5.98
CA PHE A 59 -7.09 33.42 -4.84
C PHE A 59 -5.63 33.36 -5.30
N LYS A 60 -4.78 34.28 -4.82
CA LYS A 60 -3.34 34.28 -5.11
C LYS A 60 -2.57 33.51 -4.03
N ILE A 61 -1.82 32.51 -4.45
CA ILE A 61 -0.96 31.67 -3.62
C ILE A 61 0.47 32.11 -3.82
N PHE A 62 1.09 32.70 -2.80
CA PHE A 62 2.47 33.16 -2.87
C PHE A 62 3.43 32.02 -2.55
N ARG A 63 4.44 31.84 -3.40
CA ARG A 63 5.56 30.91 -3.17
C ARG A 63 6.64 31.59 -2.34
N GLU A 64 7.50 30.80 -1.72
CA GLU A 64 8.69 31.30 -1.00
C GLU A 64 9.62 32.14 -1.89
N SER A 65 9.66 31.83 -3.19
CA SER A 65 10.42 32.57 -4.21
C SER A 65 9.86 33.96 -4.53
N GLY A 66 8.70 34.33 -3.99
CA GLY A 66 8.03 35.62 -4.26
C GLY A 66 7.14 35.64 -5.51
N SER A 67 7.17 34.58 -6.34
CA SER A 67 6.19 34.38 -7.40
C SER A 67 4.84 33.91 -6.84
N PHE A 68 3.78 33.97 -7.63
CA PHE A 68 2.46 33.52 -7.20
C PHE A 68 1.78 32.63 -8.24
N ASN A 69 0.96 31.71 -7.76
CA ASN A 69 -0.05 31.01 -8.55
C ASN A 69 -1.42 31.63 -8.26
N THR A 70 -2.37 31.38 -9.16
CA THR A 70 -3.77 31.76 -8.96
C THR A 70 -4.61 30.50 -8.95
N ALA A 71 -5.52 30.40 -7.99
CA ALA A 71 -6.55 29.39 -7.90
C ALA A 71 -7.92 30.06 -8.01
N LYS A 72 -8.87 29.37 -8.64
CA LYS A 72 -10.28 29.75 -8.71
C LYS A 72 -11.13 28.70 -8.01
N HIS A 73 -12.41 29.02 -7.83
CA HIS A 73 -13.40 28.08 -7.34
C HIS A 73 -13.33 26.73 -8.09
N GLY A 74 -13.28 25.64 -7.34
CA GLY A 74 -13.22 24.27 -7.82
C GLY A 74 -11.81 23.72 -8.06
N ASP A 75 -10.78 24.57 -8.05
CA ASP A 75 -9.39 24.13 -8.19
C ASP A 75 -8.92 23.37 -6.94
N TRP A 76 -8.01 22.42 -7.16
CA TRP A 76 -7.33 21.67 -6.11
C TRP A 76 -5.96 22.26 -5.84
N ILE A 77 -5.66 22.54 -4.58
CA ILE A 77 -4.38 23.08 -4.13
C ILE A 77 -3.65 21.97 -3.39
N VAL A 78 -2.44 21.66 -3.84
CA VAL A 78 -1.66 20.52 -3.35
C VAL A 78 -0.39 21.01 -2.68
N LYS A 79 -0.05 20.37 -1.55
CA LYS A 79 1.22 20.48 -0.85
C LYS A 79 1.96 19.16 -0.89
N GLU A 80 3.28 19.26 -0.96
CA GLU A 80 4.22 18.16 -0.80
C GLU A 80 5.09 18.45 0.42
N SER A 81 5.10 17.55 1.41
CA SER A 81 5.87 17.69 2.65
C SER A 81 5.69 19.06 3.32
N GLY A 82 4.43 19.53 3.38
CA GLY A 82 4.05 20.81 3.99
C GLY A 82 4.29 22.06 3.12
N LYS A 83 4.95 21.95 1.97
CA LYS A 83 5.25 23.06 1.05
C LYS A 83 4.28 23.09 -0.12
N PHE A 84 3.91 24.29 -0.59
CA PHE A 84 3.06 24.43 -1.77
C PHE A 84 3.73 23.79 -2.99
N PHE A 85 2.99 22.90 -3.66
CA PHE A 85 3.45 22.17 -4.83
C PHE A 85 2.83 22.73 -6.11
N ALA A 86 1.49 22.67 -6.22
CA ALA A 86 0.79 23.04 -7.45
C ALA A 86 -0.70 23.40 -7.22
N VAL A 87 -1.29 24.03 -8.23
CA VAL A 87 -2.75 24.19 -8.38
C VAL A 87 -3.18 23.36 -9.58
N TYR A 88 -4.20 22.54 -9.41
CA TYR A 88 -4.77 21.71 -10.46
C TYR A 88 -6.22 22.10 -10.77
N PRO A 89 -6.54 22.38 -12.04
CA PRO A 89 -7.91 22.65 -12.44
C PRO A 89 -8.72 21.35 -12.42
N ASN A 90 -9.79 21.35 -11.62
CA ASN A 90 -10.83 20.32 -11.58
C ASN A 90 -10.38 18.92 -11.06
N ALA A 91 -11.33 18.09 -10.63
CA ALA A 91 -11.12 16.81 -9.94
C ALA A 91 -10.51 15.70 -10.82
N LEU A 92 -10.48 15.87 -12.15
CA LEU A 92 -9.94 14.87 -13.10
C LEU A 92 -8.45 14.58 -12.86
N VAL A 93 -7.67 15.55 -12.39
CA VAL A 93 -6.26 15.35 -12.05
C VAL A 93 -6.10 14.57 -10.75
N MET A 94 -6.99 14.81 -9.77
CA MET A 94 -7.03 14.05 -8.51
C MET A 94 -7.41 12.58 -8.74
N HIS A 95 -8.28 12.30 -9.73
CA HIS A 95 -8.59 10.93 -10.10
C HIS A 95 -7.36 10.20 -10.64
N LYS A 96 -6.55 10.85 -11.48
CA LYS A 96 -5.25 10.31 -11.92
C LYS A 96 -4.27 10.09 -10.77
N MET A 97 -4.23 10.97 -9.76
CA MET A 97 -3.40 10.77 -8.57
C MET A 97 -3.88 9.59 -7.69
N LYS A 98 -5.19 9.36 -7.58
CA LYS A 98 -5.73 8.16 -6.92
C LYS A 98 -5.29 6.85 -7.60
N PHE A 99 -5.26 6.80 -8.93
CA PHE A 99 -4.80 5.62 -9.66
C PHE A 99 -3.33 5.28 -9.42
N VAL A 100 -2.49 6.28 -9.09
CA VAL A 100 -1.07 6.03 -8.78
C VAL A 100 -0.93 5.42 -7.38
N ALA A 101 -1.69 5.90 -6.39
CA ALA A 101 -1.69 5.32 -5.04
C ALA A 101 -2.24 3.87 -5.01
N GLU A 102 -3.28 3.57 -5.78
CA GLU A 102 -3.79 2.20 -5.94
C GLU A 102 -2.77 1.27 -6.60
N HIS A 103 -1.90 1.79 -7.46
CA HIS A 103 -0.86 1.01 -8.12
C HIS A 103 0.24 0.53 -7.15
N ASP A 104 0.55 1.32 -6.12
CA ASP A 104 1.54 0.97 -5.07
C ASP A 104 0.99 -0.08 -4.09
N GLU A 105 -0.30 0.03 -3.74
CA GLU A 105 -0.98 -1.00 -2.96
C GLU A 105 -1.01 -2.33 -3.72
N LEU A 106 -1.24 -2.28 -5.04
CA LEU A 106 -1.26 -3.45 -5.90
C LEU A 106 0.14 -4.07 -6.07
N ALA A 107 1.20 -3.26 -6.10
CA ALA A 107 2.59 -3.73 -6.07
C ALA A 107 2.92 -4.41 -4.73
N THR A 108 2.49 -3.84 -3.61
CA THR A 108 2.67 -4.40 -2.27
C THR A 108 1.93 -5.72 -2.12
N LEU A 109 0.68 -5.80 -2.57
CA LEU A 109 -0.11 -7.03 -2.59
C LEU A 109 0.54 -8.12 -3.46
N ARG A 110 1.10 -7.75 -4.62
CA ARG A 110 1.84 -8.70 -5.46
C ARG A 110 3.07 -9.28 -4.77
N GLN A 111 3.81 -8.45 -4.04
CA GLN A 111 4.98 -8.91 -3.27
C GLN A 111 4.57 -9.86 -2.14
N GLN A 112 3.52 -9.53 -1.38
CA GLN A 112 2.98 -10.42 -0.34
C GLN A 112 2.49 -11.74 -0.92
N ASN A 113 1.84 -11.72 -2.09
CA ASN A 113 1.40 -12.94 -2.76
C ASN A 113 2.58 -13.81 -3.21
N ALA A 114 3.65 -13.21 -3.72
CA ALA A 114 4.87 -13.93 -4.08
C ALA A 114 5.52 -14.60 -2.85
N GLU A 115 5.62 -13.91 -1.72
CA GLU A 115 6.14 -14.47 -0.46
C GLU A 115 5.25 -15.62 0.05
N LEU A 116 3.92 -15.48 -0.06
CA LEU A 116 2.99 -16.55 0.33
C LEU A 116 3.13 -17.79 -0.56
N ILE A 117 3.35 -17.61 -1.87
CA ILE A 117 3.60 -18.71 -2.80
C ILE A 117 4.90 -19.43 -2.44
N GLU A 118 5.98 -18.68 -2.15
CA GLU A 118 7.25 -19.27 -1.72
C GLU A 118 7.11 -20.03 -0.39
N ARG A 119 6.38 -19.48 0.57
CA ARG A 119 6.08 -20.17 1.83
C ARG A 119 5.25 -21.43 1.62
N LEU A 120 4.29 -21.40 0.71
CA LEU A 120 3.52 -22.59 0.34
C LEU A 120 4.43 -23.66 -0.25
N ASP A 121 5.33 -23.29 -1.15
CA ASP A 121 6.30 -24.22 -1.75
C ASP A 121 7.24 -24.83 -0.70
N ILE A 122 7.72 -24.02 0.25
CA ILE A 122 8.50 -24.51 1.40
C ILE A 122 7.67 -25.46 2.27
N LEU A 123 6.42 -25.14 2.57
CA LEU A 123 5.54 -26.00 3.38
C LEU A 123 5.21 -27.31 2.66
N LEU A 124 4.95 -27.27 1.36
CA LEU A 124 4.67 -28.47 0.56
C LEU A 124 5.91 -29.35 0.40
N SER A 125 7.10 -28.76 0.28
CA SER A 125 8.37 -29.50 0.25
C SER A 125 8.81 -30.04 1.61
N SER A 126 8.56 -29.31 2.71
CA SER A 126 8.93 -29.75 4.06
C SER A 126 7.95 -30.74 4.68
N TYR A 127 6.68 -30.71 4.26
CA TYR A 127 5.68 -31.74 4.59
C TYR A 127 5.43 -32.72 3.44
N GLY A 128 6.44 -32.90 2.59
CA GLY A 128 6.64 -33.96 1.60
C GLY A 128 5.37 -34.45 0.90
N ASP A 129 5.24 -34.17 -0.40
CA ASP A 129 4.18 -34.63 -1.30
C ASP A 129 3.91 -36.17 -1.30
N ASN A 130 4.67 -36.96 -0.53
CA ASN A 130 4.50 -38.40 -0.36
C ASN A 130 4.35 -38.84 1.11
N TRP A 131 4.06 -37.94 2.07
CA TRP A 131 3.93 -38.31 3.49
C TRP A 131 2.88 -39.42 3.71
N TYR A 132 1.80 -39.41 2.94
CA TYR A 132 0.77 -40.44 2.98
C TYR A 132 1.27 -41.77 2.41
N ASP A 133 2.05 -41.74 1.33
CA ASP A 133 2.61 -42.94 0.71
C ASP A 133 3.73 -43.56 1.56
N GLY A 134 4.57 -42.73 2.19
CA GLY A 134 5.54 -43.13 3.22
C GLY A 134 4.86 -43.75 4.43
N PHE A 135 3.78 -43.15 4.94
CA PHE A 135 2.95 -43.72 6.01
C PHE A 135 2.32 -45.07 5.61
N MET A 136 1.79 -45.18 4.39
CA MET A 136 1.16 -46.42 3.90
C MET A 136 2.19 -47.52 3.63
N MET A 137 3.42 -47.18 3.25
CA MET A 137 4.54 -48.12 3.13
C MET A 137 5.07 -48.54 4.50
N ALA A 138 5.25 -47.62 5.45
CA ALA A 138 5.61 -47.94 6.83
C ALA A 138 4.60 -48.95 7.41
N ARG A 139 3.30 -48.75 7.19
CA ARG A 139 2.24 -49.70 7.58
C ARG A 139 2.36 -51.08 6.92
N LYS A 140 2.94 -51.19 5.73
CA LYS A 140 3.21 -52.48 5.05
C LYS A 140 4.49 -53.15 5.56
N MET A 141 5.48 -52.36 6.04
CA MET A 141 6.74 -52.86 6.60
C MET A 141 6.57 -53.41 8.02
N VAL A 142 5.58 -52.90 8.77
CA VAL A 142 5.16 -53.50 10.04
C VAL A 142 4.72 -54.94 9.77
N SER A 143 5.42 -55.91 10.35
CA SER A 143 5.19 -57.34 10.14
C SER A 143 3.73 -57.70 10.43
N LYS A 144 3.17 -58.71 9.75
CA LYS A 144 1.78 -59.19 9.96
C LYS A 144 1.41 -59.51 11.42
N ASN A 145 2.39 -59.58 12.33
CA ASN A 145 2.23 -59.89 13.75
C ASN A 145 2.42 -58.71 14.70
N THR A 146 2.67 -57.49 14.22
CA THR A 146 2.87 -56.31 15.07
C THR A 146 1.68 -55.37 14.95
N CYS A 147 1.02 -55.06 16.06
CA CYS A 147 -0.11 -54.15 16.04
C CYS A 147 0.39 -52.71 15.81
N PRO A 148 -0.16 -51.95 14.86
CA PRO A 148 0.27 -50.58 14.60
C PRO A 148 0.12 -49.62 15.79
N SER A 149 -0.74 -49.96 16.76
CA SER A 149 -0.91 -49.21 18.01
C SER A 149 0.25 -49.33 18.98
N ASP A 150 1.17 -50.27 18.76
CA ASP A 150 2.26 -50.59 19.68
C ASP A 150 3.56 -49.85 19.32
N LEU A 151 3.52 -49.05 18.25
CA LEU A 151 4.65 -48.27 17.76
C LEU A 151 4.57 -46.84 18.28
N SER A 152 5.71 -46.30 18.70
CA SER A 152 5.82 -44.89 19.05
C SER A 152 5.76 -43.99 17.81
N GLU A 153 5.31 -42.74 18.00
CA GLU A 153 5.27 -41.74 16.92
C GLU A 153 6.64 -41.55 16.25
N GLN A 154 7.72 -41.64 17.03
CA GLN A 154 9.09 -41.53 16.52
C GLN A 154 9.48 -42.72 15.63
N GLU A 155 9.05 -43.94 15.97
CA GLU A 155 9.29 -45.12 15.14
C GLU A 155 8.50 -45.06 13.83
N VAL A 156 7.25 -44.58 13.87
CA VAL A 156 6.43 -44.36 12.68
C VAL A 156 7.08 -43.34 11.74
N LEU A 157 7.62 -42.25 12.29
CA LEU A 157 8.29 -41.21 11.52
C LEU A 157 9.56 -41.74 10.84
N VAL A 158 10.43 -42.45 11.57
CA VAL A 158 11.66 -43.04 11.00
C VAL A 158 11.35 -44.07 9.92
N MET A 159 10.32 -44.91 10.11
CA MET A 159 9.91 -45.87 9.08
C MET A 159 9.35 -45.18 7.83
N SER A 160 8.66 -44.05 7.98
CA SER A 160 8.15 -43.28 6.84
C SER A 160 9.29 -42.69 6.01
N GLU A 161 10.34 -42.15 6.66
CA GLU A 161 11.52 -41.61 5.98
C GLU A 161 12.31 -42.70 5.22
N ILE A 162 12.49 -43.87 5.84
CA ILE A 162 13.18 -45.01 5.19
C ILE A 162 12.38 -45.50 3.97
N ALA A 163 11.06 -45.62 4.11
CA ALA A 163 10.20 -46.08 3.02
C ALA A 163 10.19 -45.10 1.83
N GLU A 164 10.20 -43.79 2.09
CA GLU A 164 10.31 -42.78 1.04
C GLU A 164 11.65 -42.88 0.28
N GLN A 165 12.75 -43.04 1.01
CA GLN A 165 14.07 -43.23 0.39
C GLN A 165 14.15 -44.49 -0.48
N GLU A 166 13.57 -45.60 -0.03
CA GLU A 166 13.50 -46.84 -0.84
C GLU A 166 12.63 -46.65 -2.09
N TRP A 167 11.51 -45.94 -1.98
CA TRP A 167 10.65 -45.65 -3.12
C TRP A 167 11.34 -44.76 -4.15
N ILE A 168 11.99 -43.67 -3.72
CA ILE A 168 12.79 -42.78 -4.58
C ILE A 168 13.87 -43.58 -5.30
N LYS A 169 14.58 -44.46 -4.59
CA LYS A 169 15.62 -45.32 -5.17
C LYS A 169 15.06 -46.28 -6.21
N SER A 170 13.93 -46.93 -5.93
CA SER A 170 13.27 -47.85 -6.88
C SER A 170 12.79 -47.15 -8.15
N LYS A 171 12.35 -45.89 -8.03
CA LYS A 171 11.96 -45.02 -9.14
C LYS A 171 13.15 -44.66 -10.01
N LEU A 172 14.25 -44.22 -9.40
CA LEU A 172 15.50 -43.91 -10.11
C LEU A 172 16.06 -45.14 -10.85
N ASP A 173 16.04 -46.30 -10.20
CA ASP A 173 16.54 -47.56 -10.77
C ASP A 173 15.65 -48.08 -11.92
N SER A 174 14.40 -47.61 -12.02
CA SER A 174 13.47 -47.98 -13.09
C SER A 174 13.53 -47.07 -14.33
N GLU A 175 14.25 -45.95 -14.24
CA GLU A 175 14.44 -44.98 -15.33
C GLU A 175 15.79 -45.14 -16.07
N ILE A 176 16.61 -46.12 -15.67
CA ILE A 176 17.83 -46.59 -16.36
C ILE A 176 17.53 -47.89 -17.10
#